data_AF-A0A3D4EGJ7-F1
#
_entry.id   AF-A0A3D4EGJ7-F1
#
_cell.length_a   1.000
_cell.length_b   1.000
_cell.length_c   1.000
_cell.angle_alpha   90.00
_cell.angle_beta   90.00
_cell.angle_gamma   90.00
#
_symmetry.space_group_name_H-M   'P 1'
#
loop_
_entity.id
_entity.type
_entity.pdbx_description
1 polymer ?
#
loop_
_entity_poly.entity_id
_entity_poly.type
_entity_poly.pdbx_seq_one_letter_code
_entity_poly.pdbx_strand_id
1 'polypeptide(L)' 'MELALHLAREAAVAGEVPVGCVIADENGKIIGSGRN' A
#
# COMPACT_ATOMS: atom_id res chain seq x y z
N MET A 1 -0.89 -7.80 -4.82
CA MET A 1 -1.93 -6.91 -4.24
C MET A 1 -1.97 -6.94 -2.71
N GLU A 2 -1.51 -8.02 -2.06
CA GLU A 2 -1.52 -8.17 -0.59
C GLU A 2 -0.91 -6.98 0.18
N LEU A 3 0.27 -6.48 -0.24
CA LEU A 3 0.94 -5.36 0.43
C LEU A 3 0.09 -4.08 0.41
N ALA A 4 -0.52 -3.73 -0.73
CA ALA A 4 -1.38 -2.54 -0.83
C ALA A 4 -2.59 -2.64 0.10
N LEU A 5 -3.18 -3.83 0.21
CA LEU A 5 -4.30 -4.06 1.14
C LEU A 5 -3.86 -4.04 2.60
N HIS A 6 -2.64 -4.50 2.91
CA HIS A 6 -2.08 -4.39 4.25
C HIS A 6 -1.90 -2.91 4.66
N LEU A 7 -1.30 -2.11 3.79
CA LEU A 7 -1.13 -0.66 3.98
C LEU A 7 -2.47 0.08 4.14
N ALA A 8 -3.49 -0.30 3.37
CA ALA A 8 -4.83 0.25 3.51
C ALA A 8 -5.45 -0.07 4.88
N ARG A 9 -5.18 -1.26 5.44
CA ARG A 9 -5.63 -1.61 6.81
C ARG A 9 -4.90 -0.79 7.85
N GLU A 10 -3.60 -0.55 7.69
CA GLU A 10 -2.85 0.32 8.60
C GLU A 10 -3.39 1.75 8.61
N ALA A 11 -3.73 2.31 7.45
CA ALA A 11 -4.39 3.62 7.35
C ALA A 11 -5.73 3.64 8.08
N ALA A 12 -6.57 2.61 7.89
CA ALA A 12 -7.81 2.48 8.65
C ALA A 12 -7.59 2.44 10.17
N VAL A 13 -6.57 1.72 10.64
CA VAL A 13 -6.23 1.66 12.08
C VAL A 13 -5.74 3.01 12.59
N ALA A 14 -5.05 3.78 11.75
CA ALA A 14 -4.61 5.14 12.07
C ALA A 14 -5.74 6.19 12.02
N GLY A 15 -6.95 5.82 11.58
CA GLY A 15 -8.08 6.74 11.40
C GLY A 15 -8.02 7.56 10.11
N GLU A 16 -7.12 7.20 9.20
CA GLU A 16 -6.96 7.78 7.87
C GLU A 16 -7.85 7.06 6.84
N VAL A 17 -7.98 7.61 5.63
CA VAL A 17 -8.77 6.99 4.56
C VAL A 17 -8.07 5.67 4.16
N PRO A 18 -8.75 4.51 4.08
CA PRO A 18 -8.10 3.22 3.87
C PRO A 18 -7.60 3.03 2.44
N VAL A 19 -6.49 3.68 2.11
CA VAL A 19 -5.83 3.65 0.81
C VAL A 19 -4.41 3.17 1.00
N GLY A 20 -4.02 2.15 0.25
CA GLY A 20 -2.65 1.68 0.14
C GLY A 20 -2.21 1.66 -1.33
N CYS A 21 -0.94 1.97 -1.57
CA CYS A 21 -0.33 2.05 -2.89
C CYS A 21 0.97 1.26 -2.93
N VAL A 22 1.24 0.61 -4.06
CA VAL A 22 2.52 -0.02 -4.38
C VAL A 22 2.95 0.38 -5.79
N ILE A 23 4.24 0.61 -5.98
CA ILE A 23 4.87 0.86 -7.28
C ILE A 23 5.75 -0.36 -7.56
N ALA A 24 5.53 -1.01 -8.70
CA ALA A 24 6.34 -2.14 -9.15
C ALA A 24 7.08 -1.78 -10.44
N ASP A 25 8.28 -2.33 -10.61
CA ASP A 25 9.01 -2.29 -11.88
C ASP A 25 8.47 -3.33 -12.87
N GLU A 26 9.08 -3.37 -14.07
CA GLU A 26 8.72 -4.30 -15.14
C GLU A 26 8.91 -5.79 -14.78
N ASN A 27 9.72 -6.09 -13.76
CA ASN A 27 9.96 -7.45 -13.26
C ASN A 27 9.00 -7.81 -12.12
N GLY A 28 8.06 -6.91 -11.77
CA GLY A 28 7.14 -7.08 -10.65
C GLY A 28 7.78 -6.84 -9.29
N LYS A 29 9.01 -6.31 -9.23
CA LYS A 29 9.66 -5.95 -7.96
C LYS A 29 9.06 -4.65 -7.44
N ILE A 30 8.68 -4.65 -6.18
CA ILE A 30 8.17 -3.45 -5.51
C ILE A 30 9.33 -2.48 -5.28
N ILE A 31 9.23 -1.27 -5.84
CA ILE A 31 10.22 -0.20 -5.73
C ILE A 31 9.72 0.99 -4.89
N GLY A 32 8.44 0.98 -4.51
CA GLY A 32 7.86 1.98 -3.63
C GLY A 32 6.52 1.52 -3.06
N SER A 33 6.16 2.08 -1.92
CA SER A 33 4.87 1.82 -1.27
C SER A 33 4.47 2.98 -0.38
N GLY A 34 3.16 3.15 -0.15
CA GLY A 34 2.65 4.17 0.75
C GLY A 34 1.20 3.91 1.18
N ARG A 35 0.76 4.64 2.19
CA ARG A 35 -0.62 4.65 2.66
C ARG A 35 -1.09 6.09 2.90
N ASN A 36 -2.40 6.30 2.92
CA ASN A 36 -2.92 7.53 3.49
C ASN A 36 -2.62 7.58 4.99
#